data_AF-A0A7J6BCL8-F1
#
_entry.id   AF-A0A7J6BCL8-F1
#
_cell.length_a   1.000
_cell.length_b   1.000
_cell.length_c   1.000
_cell.angle_alpha   90.00
_cell.angle_beta   90.00
_cell.angle_gamma   90.00
#
_symmetry.space_group_name_H-M   'P 1'
#
loop_
_entity.id
_entity.type
_entity.pdbx_description
1 polymer ?
#
loop_
_entity_poly.entity_id
_entity_poly.type
_entity_poly.pdbx_seq_one_letter_code
_entity_poly.pdbx_strand_id
1 'polypeptide(L)'
;MALISRLTTGSKIFLSREKRHRFIKECSIFNCEVVVELLCHKVQDPSQTTQMRALCGLACLMCTDLLSLEQIFSVTHVRLTQLSNGTAGPVTNKATKLLRQFEALLGFSVIRTITTEDTPVDQSSYKLNMADQIPFGARDAVLKHSDTLPEDMPQIRGYDFNQGVDHRALLQSYLTTGFQASSFAMAVQEINKMIDRRLEPVEDQENACDSQQSQSGCTIFLGYTSNLISAGVRETIRYLVQHKMVDVIVTTAGGIEEDLIKCLAPTYLGEFSLPGKELRQRGINRIGNLLVPNDNYCKFEDWLMPILDQMVLEQKTEGTCWTPSKMIHRLGKEINNPDSVYYWAYKNDIPVFSPALTDGSLGDMIYFHSYKNPGLVLDIVEDIRRMNCKAVFAKSTGMIILGGGLVKHHIANANLMRNGADFAVFVNTGQEFDGSDSGARPDEAVSWGKIRMDAKPVKIYADATIVFPLLVAETFAHQASKLTADKKGV
;
A
#
# COMPACT_ATOMS: atom_id res chain seq x y z
N MET A 1 21.30 -30.77 6.42
CA MET A 1 21.67 -32.22 6.45
C MET A 1 20.50 -33.17 6.74
N ALA A 2 19.72 -32.98 7.82
CA ALA A 2 18.64 -33.91 8.19
C ALA A 2 17.53 -34.06 7.12
N LEU A 3 17.17 -32.97 6.43
CA LEU A 3 16.19 -32.95 5.33
C LEU A 3 16.57 -33.89 4.18
N ILE A 4 17.79 -33.71 3.65
CA ILE A 4 18.29 -34.50 2.52
C ILE A 4 18.44 -35.97 2.90
N SER A 5 18.97 -36.25 4.09
CA SER A 5 19.07 -37.61 4.60
C SER A 5 17.71 -38.31 4.62
N ARG A 6 16.67 -37.67 5.20
CA ARG A 6 15.30 -38.21 5.20
C ARG A 6 14.74 -38.45 3.80
N LEU A 7 15.00 -37.53 2.87
CA LEU A 7 14.55 -37.66 1.48
C LEU A 7 15.22 -38.85 0.81
N THR A 8 16.54 -39.02 0.99
CA THR A 8 17.33 -40.04 0.29
C THR A 8 17.26 -41.41 0.96
N THR A 9 16.92 -41.49 2.25
CA THR A 9 16.68 -42.77 2.94
C THR A 9 15.32 -43.38 2.57
N GLY A 10 15.32 -44.67 2.22
CA GLY A 10 14.10 -45.46 1.98
C GLY A 10 14.27 -46.55 0.93
N SER A 11 13.46 -47.60 1.03
CA SER A 11 13.52 -48.77 0.14
C SER A 11 12.86 -48.57 -1.23
N LYS A 12 12.04 -47.52 -1.41
CA LYS A 12 11.36 -47.22 -2.68
C LYS A 12 12.05 -46.10 -3.44
N ILE A 13 12.25 -46.33 -4.74
CA ILE A 13 12.93 -45.41 -5.67
C ILE A 13 12.14 -44.09 -5.85
N PHE A 14 10.81 -44.16 -5.98
CA PHE A 14 9.96 -42.99 -6.17
C PHE A 14 9.43 -42.42 -4.85
N LEU A 15 9.28 -41.09 -4.80
CA LEU A 15 8.68 -40.39 -3.67
C LEU A 15 7.15 -40.43 -3.75
N SER A 16 6.49 -40.79 -2.65
CA SER A 16 5.03 -40.69 -2.53
C SER A 16 4.58 -39.23 -2.62
N ARG A 17 3.30 -38.99 -2.97
CA ARG A 17 2.73 -37.64 -3.02
C ARG A 17 2.94 -36.89 -1.69
N GLU A 18 2.68 -37.56 -0.57
CA GLU A 18 2.87 -36.98 0.76
C GLU A 18 4.33 -36.60 1.05
N LYS A 19 5.30 -37.46 0.69
CA LYS A 19 6.73 -37.17 0.86
C LYS A 19 7.20 -35.99 0.01
N ARG A 20 6.67 -35.84 -1.21
CA ARG A 20 6.96 -34.68 -2.07
C ARG A 20 6.43 -33.38 -1.48
N HIS A 21 5.19 -33.35 -1.03
CA HIS A 21 4.59 -32.15 -0.42
C HIS A 21 5.33 -31.75 0.86
N ARG A 22 5.67 -32.73 1.71
CA ARG A 22 6.45 -32.48 2.93
C ARG A 22 7.84 -31.94 2.61
N PHE A 23 8.52 -32.51 1.62
CA PHE A 23 9.82 -32.03 1.17
C PHE A 23 9.77 -30.58 0.69
N ILE A 24 8.81 -30.22 -0.18
CA ILE A 24 8.64 -28.85 -0.68
C ILE A 24 8.36 -27.87 0.46
N LYS A 25 7.47 -28.23 1.39
CA LYS A 25 7.14 -27.41 2.57
C LYS A 25 8.34 -27.22 3.50
N GLU A 26 9.20 -28.22 3.66
CA GLU A 26 10.43 -28.06 4.44
C GLU A 26 11.44 -27.19 3.69
N CYS A 27 11.58 -27.34 2.37
CA CYS A 27 12.47 -26.50 1.55
C CYS A 27 12.11 -25.01 1.63
N SER A 28 10.84 -24.64 1.73
CA SER A 28 10.43 -23.22 1.85
C SER A 28 10.89 -22.54 3.15
N ILE A 29 11.47 -23.29 4.10
CA ILE A 29 11.98 -22.81 5.38
C ILE A 29 13.52 -22.83 5.41
N PHE A 30 14.18 -23.39 4.38
CA PHE A 30 15.63 -23.50 4.29
C PHE A 30 16.19 -22.73 3.09
N ASN A 31 17.51 -22.50 3.06
CA ASN A 31 18.18 -21.98 1.88
C ASN A 31 18.16 -23.04 0.76
N CYS A 32 17.36 -22.80 -0.27
CA CYS A 32 17.15 -23.70 -1.39
C CYS A 32 18.41 -23.95 -2.23
N GLU A 33 19.35 -23.00 -2.30
CA GLU A 33 20.62 -23.20 -3.04
C GLU A 33 21.44 -24.32 -2.39
N VAL A 34 21.59 -24.27 -1.07
CA VAL A 34 22.28 -25.32 -0.28
C VAL A 34 21.55 -26.67 -0.39
N VAL A 35 20.22 -26.65 -0.44
CA VAL A 35 19.43 -27.88 -0.64
C VAL A 35 19.72 -28.50 -2.01
N VAL A 36 19.80 -27.70 -3.08
CA VAL A 36 20.13 -28.17 -4.43
C VAL A 36 21.55 -28.70 -4.51
N GLU A 37 22.53 -28.04 -3.89
CA GLU A 37 23.92 -28.51 -3.82
C GLU A 37 24.02 -29.87 -3.12
N LEU A 38 23.35 -30.02 -1.97
CA LEU A 38 23.35 -31.28 -1.22
C LEU A 38 22.63 -32.40 -1.98
N LEU A 39 21.57 -32.09 -2.74
CA LEU A 39 20.95 -33.05 -3.66
C LEU A 39 21.91 -33.44 -4.79
N CYS A 40 22.60 -32.47 -5.39
CA CYS A 40 23.59 -32.70 -6.44
C CYS A 40 24.74 -33.61 -5.96
N HIS A 41 25.17 -33.45 -4.70
CA HIS A 41 26.12 -34.37 -4.08
C HIS A 41 25.53 -35.78 -3.89
N LYS A 42 24.26 -35.91 -3.49
CA LYS A 42 23.59 -37.20 -3.31
C LYS A 42 23.27 -37.94 -4.61
N VAL A 43 23.27 -37.23 -5.74
CA VAL A 43 23.17 -37.82 -7.07
C VAL A 43 24.44 -38.64 -7.44
N GLN A 44 25.55 -38.46 -6.71
CA GLN A 44 26.80 -39.23 -6.89
C GLN A 44 26.94 -40.42 -5.93
N ASP A 45 25.90 -40.71 -5.14
CA ASP A 45 25.92 -41.81 -4.17
C ASP A 45 26.01 -43.17 -4.88
N PRO A 46 26.77 -44.16 -4.34
CA PRO A 46 26.91 -45.48 -4.96
C PRO A 46 25.59 -46.26 -5.01
N SER A 47 24.59 -45.90 -4.19
CA SER A 47 23.28 -46.52 -4.22
C SER A 47 22.37 -45.90 -5.29
N GLN A 48 21.99 -46.68 -6.30
CA GLN A 48 21.01 -46.26 -7.32
C GLN A 48 19.69 -45.77 -6.71
N THR A 49 19.29 -46.32 -5.56
CA THR A 49 18.08 -45.88 -4.83
C THR A 49 18.25 -44.47 -4.29
N THR A 50 19.42 -44.15 -3.72
CA THR A 50 19.73 -42.78 -3.27
C THR A 50 19.77 -41.82 -4.45
N GLN A 51 20.45 -42.19 -5.54
CA GLN A 51 20.55 -41.37 -6.75
C GLN A 51 19.16 -41.03 -7.31
N MET A 52 18.31 -42.03 -7.48
CA MET A 52 16.95 -41.81 -7.99
C MET A 52 16.09 -40.94 -7.08
N ARG A 53 16.19 -41.12 -5.76
CA ARG A 53 15.45 -40.29 -4.79
C ARG A 53 15.94 -38.84 -4.80
N ALA A 54 17.24 -38.62 -4.96
CA ALA A 54 17.81 -37.29 -5.14
C ALA A 54 17.34 -36.63 -6.45
N LEU A 55 17.33 -37.37 -7.56
CA LEU A 55 16.76 -36.92 -8.85
C LEU A 55 15.26 -36.62 -8.75
N CYS A 56 14.50 -37.37 -7.96
CA CYS A 56 13.10 -37.05 -7.65
C CYS A 56 12.96 -35.76 -6.83
N GLY A 57 13.90 -35.47 -5.91
CA GLY A 57 13.96 -34.21 -5.17
C GLY A 57 14.20 -33.01 -6.08
N LEU A 58 15.19 -33.11 -6.98
CA LEU A 58 15.47 -32.08 -7.99
C LEU A 58 14.25 -31.83 -8.88
N ALA A 59 13.59 -32.89 -9.35
CA ALA A 59 12.37 -32.79 -10.13
C ALA A 59 11.23 -32.06 -9.38
N CYS A 60 11.15 -32.19 -8.05
CA CYS A 60 10.14 -31.47 -7.27
C CYS A 60 10.45 -29.97 -7.22
N LEU A 61 11.71 -29.59 -7.06
CA LEU A 61 12.13 -28.18 -7.00
C LEU A 61 11.94 -27.47 -8.35
N MET A 62 12.16 -28.18 -9.46
CA MET A 62 11.87 -27.66 -10.81
C MET A 62 10.39 -27.34 -11.06
N CYS A 63 9.48 -27.81 -10.20
CA CYS A 63 8.04 -27.54 -10.28
C CYS A 63 7.57 -26.52 -9.24
N THR A 64 8.50 -25.76 -8.64
CA THR A 64 8.20 -24.77 -7.59
C THR A 64 8.93 -23.45 -7.88
N ASP A 65 8.39 -22.36 -7.35
CA ASP A 65 9.02 -21.03 -7.45
C ASP A 65 10.02 -20.74 -6.32
N LEU A 66 10.52 -21.81 -5.65
CA LEU A 66 11.43 -21.69 -4.51
C LEU A 66 12.87 -21.32 -4.90
N LEU A 67 13.27 -21.59 -6.15
CA LEU A 67 14.56 -21.22 -6.72
C LEU A 67 14.42 -21.13 -8.24
N SER A 68 15.14 -20.23 -8.91
CA SER A 68 15.00 -20.09 -10.37
C SER A 68 15.50 -21.35 -11.10
N LEU A 69 14.89 -21.67 -12.23
CA LEU A 69 15.30 -22.82 -13.05
C LEU A 69 16.76 -22.68 -13.51
N GLU A 70 17.23 -21.47 -13.79
CA GLU A 70 18.62 -21.17 -14.15
C GLU A 70 19.59 -21.50 -13.02
N GLN A 71 19.25 -21.13 -11.78
CA GLN A 71 20.06 -21.45 -10.60
C GLN A 71 20.11 -22.96 -10.35
N ILE A 72 18.96 -23.66 -10.41
CA ILE A 72 18.95 -25.12 -10.25
C ILE A 72 19.78 -25.80 -11.36
N PHE A 73 19.65 -25.33 -12.60
CA PHE A 73 20.41 -25.86 -13.74
C PHE A 73 21.91 -25.63 -13.58
N SER A 74 22.33 -24.42 -13.19
CA SER A 74 23.75 -24.08 -13.02
C SER A 74 24.48 -25.05 -12.08
N VAL A 75 23.84 -25.44 -10.97
CA VAL A 75 24.40 -26.34 -9.95
C VAL A 75 24.37 -27.82 -10.38
N THR A 76 23.39 -28.23 -11.20
CA THR A 76 23.10 -29.65 -11.45
C THR A 76 23.50 -30.15 -12.84
N HIS A 77 23.65 -29.28 -13.84
CA HIS A 77 23.80 -29.67 -15.24
C HIS A 77 24.98 -30.61 -15.50
N VAL A 78 26.18 -30.31 -14.99
CA VAL A 78 27.38 -31.15 -15.18
C VAL A 78 27.13 -32.59 -14.74
N ARG A 79 26.50 -32.76 -13.57
CA ARG A 79 26.25 -34.08 -12.98
C ARG A 79 25.11 -34.82 -13.64
N LEU A 80 24.06 -34.11 -14.04
CA LEU A 80 22.98 -34.69 -14.83
C LEU A 80 23.48 -35.18 -16.19
N THR A 81 24.36 -34.43 -16.87
CA THR A 81 24.97 -34.82 -18.14
C THR A 81 25.90 -36.03 -18.01
N GLN A 82 26.68 -36.10 -16.92
CA GLN A 82 27.49 -37.28 -16.63
C GLN A 82 26.63 -38.53 -16.42
N LEU A 83 25.53 -38.41 -15.67
CA LEU A 83 24.61 -39.53 -15.46
C LEU A 83 23.83 -39.93 -16.71
N SER A 84 23.46 -38.97 -17.58
CA SER A 84 22.75 -39.28 -18.83
C SER A 84 23.62 -40.05 -19.83
N ASN A 85 24.94 -39.89 -19.74
CA ASN A 85 25.92 -40.60 -20.56
C ASN A 85 26.39 -41.92 -19.93
N GLY A 86 25.86 -42.29 -18.76
CA GLY A 86 26.17 -43.54 -18.08
C GLY A 86 25.47 -44.76 -18.70
N THR A 87 25.71 -45.93 -18.12
CA THR A 87 25.10 -47.19 -18.57
C THR A 87 23.58 -47.10 -18.54
N ALA A 88 22.89 -47.66 -19.54
CA ALA A 88 21.45 -47.60 -19.65
C ALA A 88 20.76 -48.15 -18.38
N GLY A 89 19.89 -47.35 -17.77
CA GLY A 89 19.24 -47.70 -16.52
C GLY A 89 18.30 -46.61 -15.99
N PRO A 90 17.61 -46.85 -14.86
CA PRO A 90 16.62 -45.93 -14.32
C PRO A 90 17.16 -44.54 -13.99
N VAL A 91 18.39 -44.49 -13.43
CA VAL A 91 19.10 -43.24 -13.07
C VAL A 91 19.41 -42.43 -14.33
N THR A 92 20.06 -43.06 -15.31
CA THR A 92 20.38 -42.50 -16.63
C THR A 92 19.12 -41.96 -17.31
N ASN A 93 18.05 -42.76 -17.40
CA ASN A 93 16.79 -42.35 -18.01
C ASN A 93 16.14 -41.15 -17.29
N LYS A 94 16.23 -41.10 -15.96
CA LYS A 94 15.68 -40.00 -15.18
C LYS A 94 16.51 -38.72 -15.33
N ALA A 95 17.84 -38.83 -15.36
CA ALA A 95 18.76 -37.71 -15.60
C ALA A 95 18.54 -37.12 -17.01
N THR A 96 18.48 -37.96 -18.05
CA THR A 96 18.18 -37.53 -19.43
C THR A 96 16.83 -36.82 -19.53
N LYS A 97 15.80 -37.30 -18.82
CA LYS A 97 14.49 -36.63 -18.80
C LYS A 97 14.55 -35.25 -18.12
N LEU A 98 15.30 -35.11 -17.03
CA LEU A 98 15.45 -33.82 -16.35
C LEU A 98 16.22 -32.82 -17.21
N LEU A 99 17.29 -33.26 -17.91
CA LEU A 99 18.00 -32.40 -18.87
C LEU A 99 17.07 -31.90 -19.97
N ARG A 100 16.30 -32.80 -20.61
CA ARG A 100 15.31 -32.39 -21.62
C ARG A 100 14.25 -31.43 -21.07
N GLN A 101 13.87 -31.61 -19.81
CA GLN A 101 12.92 -30.72 -19.15
C GLN A 101 13.53 -29.33 -18.91
N PHE A 102 14.80 -29.24 -18.51
CA PHE A 102 15.52 -27.97 -18.45
C PHE A 102 15.66 -27.31 -19.81
N GLU A 103 16.04 -28.05 -20.85
CA GLU A 103 16.13 -27.56 -22.23
C GLU A 103 14.81 -26.96 -22.70
N ALA A 104 13.69 -27.65 -22.45
CA ALA A 104 12.36 -27.19 -22.82
C ALA A 104 11.91 -25.93 -22.05
N LEU A 105 12.29 -25.82 -20.77
CA LEU A 105 11.86 -24.70 -19.93
C LEU A 105 12.78 -23.47 -20.03
N LEU A 106 14.06 -23.66 -20.36
CA LEU A 106 15.06 -22.58 -20.47
C LEU A 106 15.36 -22.17 -21.91
N GLY A 107 14.88 -22.92 -22.91
CA GLY A 107 14.95 -22.52 -24.33
C GLY A 107 16.29 -22.75 -25.02
N PHE A 108 17.12 -23.70 -24.56
CA PHE A 108 18.40 -24.06 -25.18
C PHE A 108 18.61 -25.59 -25.26
N SER A 109 19.49 -26.08 -26.16
CA SER A 109 19.76 -27.52 -26.38
C SER A 109 21.17 -27.91 -25.92
N VAL A 110 21.28 -28.96 -25.08
CA VAL A 110 22.52 -29.43 -24.43
C VAL A 110 23.04 -30.74 -25.04
N ILE A 111 22.24 -31.46 -25.83
CA ILE A 111 22.62 -32.77 -26.40
C ILE A 111 23.14 -32.63 -27.84
N ARG A 112 24.46 -32.56 -28.02
CA ARG A 112 25.13 -32.94 -29.29
C ARG A 112 25.75 -34.32 -29.16
N THR A 113 25.26 -35.24 -29.99
CA THR A 113 25.75 -36.60 -30.21
C THR A 113 27.18 -36.57 -30.75
N ILE A 114 28.12 -37.26 -30.10
CA ILE A 114 29.44 -37.56 -30.67
C ILE A 114 29.25 -38.74 -31.62
N THR A 115 29.38 -38.51 -32.93
CA THR A 115 29.54 -39.57 -33.92
C THR A 115 31.00 -40.00 -33.98
N THR A 116 31.19 -41.31 -33.97
CA THR A 116 32.43 -42.05 -34.12
C THR A 116 33.11 -41.77 -35.47
N GLU A 117 34.32 -41.21 -35.45
CA GLU A 117 35.36 -41.49 -36.46
C GLU A 117 36.72 -41.57 -35.76
N ASP A 118 37.33 -42.76 -35.85
CA ASP A 118 38.64 -43.09 -35.33
C ASP A 118 39.74 -42.30 -36.07
N THR A 119 40.49 -41.49 -35.33
CA THR A 119 41.89 -41.18 -35.65
C THR A 119 42.70 -41.14 -34.36
N PRO A 120 43.89 -41.78 -34.30
CA PRO A 120 44.64 -41.86 -33.06
C PRO A 120 45.37 -40.55 -32.81
N VAL A 121 44.91 -39.78 -31.81
CA VAL A 121 45.61 -38.57 -31.36
C VAL A 121 46.56 -38.94 -30.21
N ASP A 122 47.82 -38.69 -30.50
CA ASP A 122 49.00 -38.73 -29.64
C ASP A 122 48.76 -38.21 -28.21
N GLN A 123 49.17 -39.01 -27.22
CA GLN A 123 48.99 -38.76 -25.77
C GLN A 123 50.02 -37.76 -25.20
N SER A 124 50.47 -36.78 -25.98
CA SER A 124 51.61 -35.91 -25.61
C SER A 124 51.26 -34.44 -25.34
N SER A 125 49.97 -34.06 -25.29
CA SER A 125 49.58 -32.64 -25.22
C SER A 125 48.44 -32.27 -24.26
N TYR A 126 48.29 -32.94 -23.12
CA TYR A 126 47.49 -32.38 -22.01
C TYR A 126 48.39 -31.59 -21.04
N LYS A 127 49.07 -30.57 -21.56
CA LYS A 127 49.44 -29.43 -20.71
C LYS A 127 48.16 -28.64 -20.46
N LEU A 128 47.65 -28.76 -19.23
CA LEU A 128 46.53 -27.98 -18.72
C LEU A 128 46.87 -26.47 -18.81
N ASN A 129 46.51 -25.82 -19.91
CA ASN A 129 46.32 -24.37 -19.94
C ASN A 129 44.87 -24.10 -19.52
N MET A 130 44.60 -24.21 -18.22
CA MET A 130 43.42 -23.58 -17.60
C MET A 130 43.68 -22.08 -17.44
N ALA A 131 43.76 -21.37 -18.56
CA ALA A 131 43.77 -19.91 -18.59
C ALA A 131 42.47 -19.44 -19.26
N ASP A 132 41.52 -19.01 -18.42
CA ASP A 132 40.57 -17.92 -18.65
C ASP A 132 39.92 -17.80 -20.05
N GLN A 133 39.16 -18.80 -20.49
CA GLN A 133 38.20 -18.59 -21.58
C GLN A 133 36.81 -18.32 -21.00
N ILE A 134 36.48 -17.03 -20.88
CA ILE A 134 35.13 -16.55 -20.52
C ILE A 134 34.13 -17.19 -21.50
N PRO A 135 33.01 -17.77 -21.02
CA PRO A 135 32.02 -18.42 -21.88
C PRO A 135 31.56 -17.51 -23.02
N PHE A 136 31.44 -18.08 -24.22
CA PHE A 136 31.04 -17.37 -25.44
C PHE A 136 29.71 -16.64 -25.24
N GLY A 137 29.67 -15.33 -25.51
CA GLY A 137 28.51 -14.46 -25.33
C GLY A 137 28.28 -13.95 -23.89
N ALA A 138 28.85 -14.57 -22.85
CA ALA A 138 28.70 -14.10 -21.47
C ALA A 138 29.37 -12.74 -21.26
N ARG A 139 30.53 -12.53 -21.91
CA ARG A 139 31.23 -11.24 -21.88
C ARG A 139 30.39 -10.13 -22.49
N ASP A 140 29.81 -10.37 -23.66
CA ASP A 140 29.04 -9.35 -24.38
C ASP A 140 27.70 -9.06 -23.69
N ALA A 141 27.09 -10.07 -23.07
CA ALA A 141 25.88 -9.91 -22.26
C ALA A 141 26.14 -9.09 -20.99
N VAL A 142 27.25 -9.36 -20.27
CA VAL A 142 27.57 -8.70 -18.99
C VAL A 142 28.20 -7.32 -19.20
N LEU A 143 29.03 -7.15 -20.23
CA LEU A 143 29.77 -5.92 -20.50
C LEU A 143 29.15 -5.11 -21.66
N LYS A 144 27.85 -5.23 -21.85
CA LYS A 144 27.12 -4.41 -22.83
C LYS A 144 27.31 -2.92 -22.49
N HIS A 145 27.80 -2.16 -23.44
CA HIS A 145 27.90 -0.70 -23.29
C HIS A 145 26.49 -0.09 -23.22
N SER A 146 26.30 0.82 -22.27
CA SER A 146 25.07 1.58 -22.11
C SER A 146 25.04 2.82 -23.00
N ASP A 147 23.84 3.25 -23.36
CA ASP A 147 23.64 4.60 -23.91
C ASP A 147 23.89 5.67 -22.84
N THR A 148 24.11 6.91 -23.27
CA THR A 148 24.25 8.05 -22.37
C THR A 148 22.89 8.47 -21.79
N LEU A 149 22.84 8.72 -20.49
CA LEU A 149 21.65 9.25 -19.82
C LEU A 149 21.56 10.78 -20.00
N PRO A 150 20.35 11.38 -19.95
CA PRO A 150 20.17 12.84 -19.95
C PRO A 150 20.94 13.54 -18.81
N GLU A 151 21.53 14.71 -19.09
CA GLU A 151 22.35 15.46 -18.12
C GLU A 151 21.56 16.05 -16.95
N ASP A 152 20.25 16.27 -17.13
CA ASP A 152 19.35 16.82 -16.12
C ASP A 152 18.77 15.76 -15.16
N MET A 153 19.11 14.48 -15.37
CA MET A 153 18.63 13.39 -14.51
C MET A 153 19.26 13.49 -13.11
N PRO A 154 18.46 13.50 -12.03
CA PRO A 154 18.98 13.57 -10.68
C PRO A 154 19.79 12.33 -10.34
N GLN A 155 21.02 12.53 -9.86
CA GLN A 155 21.88 11.44 -9.38
C GLN A 155 21.43 10.96 -8.00
N ILE A 156 21.51 9.65 -7.77
CA ILE A 156 21.20 9.08 -6.46
C ILE A 156 22.28 9.46 -5.45
N ARG A 157 21.86 10.19 -4.41
CA ARG A 157 22.68 10.61 -3.28
C ARG A 157 21.79 10.88 -2.07
N GLY A 158 22.05 10.16 -0.98
CA GLY A 158 21.39 10.40 0.31
C GLY A 158 21.97 11.61 1.06
N TYR A 159 21.33 11.97 2.17
CA TYR A 159 21.84 12.99 3.08
C TYR A 159 23.17 12.58 3.71
N ASP A 160 24.12 13.52 3.77
CA ASP A 160 25.43 13.30 4.37
C ASP A 160 25.45 13.80 5.81
N PHE A 161 25.35 12.88 6.76
CA PHE A 161 25.36 13.20 8.21
C PHE A 161 26.68 13.79 8.72
N ASN A 162 27.77 13.79 7.92
CA ASN A 162 28.95 14.58 8.28
C ASN A 162 28.68 16.09 8.29
N GLN A 163 27.58 16.54 7.67
CA GLN A 163 27.12 17.93 7.67
C GLN A 163 26.29 18.28 8.93
N GLY A 164 26.08 17.33 9.85
CA GLY A 164 25.28 17.51 11.05
C GLY A 164 23.87 16.93 10.93
N VAL A 165 22.97 17.34 11.82
CA VAL A 165 21.56 16.90 11.84
C VAL A 165 20.67 18.08 11.45
N ASP A 166 20.36 18.17 10.16
CA ASP A 166 19.34 19.07 9.61
C ASP A 166 18.20 18.23 9.02
N HIS A 167 17.07 18.19 9.74
CA HIS A 167 15.90 17.42 9.34
C HIS A 167 15.29 17.92 8.03
N ARG A 168 15.37 19.22 7.74
CA ARG A 168 14.84 19.78 6.51
C ARG A 168 15.70 19.37 5.32
N ALA A 169 17.01 19.53 5.44
CA ALA A 169 17.95 19.10 4.40
C ALA A 169 17.90 17.56 4.19
N LEU A 170 17.68 16.79 5.26
CA LEU A 170 17.42 15.35 5.20
C LEU A 170 16.16 15.01 4.39
N LEU A 171 15.02 15.66 4.68
CA LEU A 171 13.78 15.42 3.93
C LEU A 171 13.87 15.91 2.48
N GLN A 172 14.62 16.99 2.22
CA GLN A 172 14.88 17.46 0.85
C GLN A 172 15.71 16.44 0.05
N SER A 173 16.66 15.75 0.68
CA SER A 173 17.46 14.71 0.00
C SER A 173 16.65 13.46 -0.35
N TYR A 174 15.41 13.32 0.14
CA TYR A 174 14.58 12.15 -0.19
C TYR A 174 14.32 12.03 -1.69
N LEU A 175 14.29 13.15 -2.43
CA LEU A 175 14.17 13.15 -3.89
C LEU A 175 15.27 12.30 -4.56
N THR A 176 16.50 12.44 -4.09
CA THR A 176 17.69 11.75 -4.60
C THR A 176 18.05 10.48 -3.81
N THR A 177 17.18 10.02 -2.91
CA THR A 177 17.44 8.82 -2.10
C THR A 177 16.94 7.54 -2.77
N GLY A 178 15.84 7.60 -3.53
CA GLY A 178 15.26 6.46 -4.25
C GLY A 178 14.05 5.81 -3.57
N PHE A 179 13.37 4.92 -4.29
CA PHE A 179 12.18 4.18 -3.83
C PHE A 179 11.08 5.10 -3.25
N GLN A 180 10.49 4.73 -2.09
CA GLN A 180 9.42 5.52 -1.48
C GLN A 180 9.89 6.87 -0.91
N ALA A 181 11.19 7.06 -0.68
CA ALA A 181 11.72 8.38 -0.31
C ALA A 181 11.52 9.37 -1.48
N SER A 182 11.84 8.96 -2.71
CA SER A 182 11.57 9.79 -3.89
C SER A 182 10.06 10.05 -4.06
N SER A 183 9.20 9.04 -3.81
CA SER A 183 7.73 9.25 -3.79
C SER A 183 7.30 10.27 -2.75
N PHE A 184 7.89 10.28 -1.55
CA PHE A 184 7.62 11.28 -0.52
C PHE A 184 7.98 12.69 -1.01
N ALA A 185 9.17 12.88 -1.57
CA ALA A 185 9.59 14.19 -2.07
C ALA A 185 8.72 14.67 -3.25
N MET A 186 8.33 13.77 -4.15
CA MET A 186 7.38 14.09 -5.24
C MET A 186 5.99 14.45 -4.69
N ALA A 187 5.52 13.81 -3.62
CA ALA A 187 4.26 14.17 -2.97
C ALA A 187 4.34 15.55 -2.29
N VAL A 188 5.46 15.90 -1.66
CA VAL A 188 5.71 17.26 -1.14
C VAL A 188 5.60 18.29 -2.27
N GLN A 189 6.23 18.04 -3.42
CA GLN A 189 6.13 18.91 -4.59
C GLN A 189 4.68 19.04 -5.09
N GLU A 190 3.96 17.92 -5.20
CA GLU A 190 2.60 17.91 -5.72
C GLU A 190 1.61 18.63 -4.78
N ILE A 191 1.72 18.45 -3.46
CA ILE A 191 0.91 19.20 -2.48
C ILE A 191 1.26 20.68 -2.50
N ASN A 192 2.54 21.04 -2.62
CA ASN A 192 2.93 22.46 -2.72
C ASN A 192 2.37 23.12 -4.00
N LYS A 193 2.26 22.40 -5.12
CA LYS A 193 1.55 22.91 -6.31
C LYS A 193 0.05 23.14 -6.03
N MET A 194 -0.61 22.26 -5.28
CA MET A 194 -2.00 22.48 -4.86
C MET A 194 -2.13 23.76 -4.02
N ILE A 195 -1.19 23.97 -3.08
CA ILE A 195 -1.14 25.17 -2.22
C ILE A 195 -0.88 26.43 -3.05
N ASP A 196 0.10 26.39 -3.96
CA ASP A 196 0.42 27.54 -4.82
C ASP A 196 -0.78 27.88 -5.71
N ARG A 197 -1.40 26.88 -6.35
CA ARG A 197 -2.60 27.05 -7.18
C ARG A 197 -3.78 27.59 -6.36
N ARG A 198 -3.90 27.21 -5.09
CA ARG A 198 -4.93 27.72 -4.17
C ARG A 198 -4.77 29.21 -3.89
N LEU A 199 -3.53 29.68 -3.75
CA LEU A 199 -3.18 31.06 -3.42
C LEU A 199 -3.25 32.01 -4.64
N GLU A 200 -3.40 31.49 -5.85
CA GLU A 200 -3.56 32.30 -7.05
C GLU A 200 -4.87 33.12 -6.99
N PRO A 201 -4.86 34.41 -7.38
CA PRO A 201 -6.06 35.22 -7.46
C PRO A 201 -7.09 34.63 -8.42
N VAL A 202 -8.35 34.63 -8.00
CA VAL A 202 -9.47 34.05 -8.73
C VAL A 202 -10.44 35.16 -9.09
N GLU A 203 -10.68 35.39 -10.38
CA GLU A 203 -11.80 36.24 -10.82
C GLU A 203 -13.13 35.53 -10.51
N ASP A 204 -14.07 36.23 -9.86
CA ASP A 204 -15.36 35.66 -9.47
C ASP A 204 -16.15 35.18 -10.71
N GLN A 205 -16.54 33.91 -10.72
CA GLN A 205 -17.50 33.38 -11.68
C GLN A 205 -18.84 33.11 -10.99
N GLU A 206 -19.93 33.64 -11.55
CA GLU A 206 -21.29 33.61 -10.99
C GLU A 206 -21.95 32.21 -10.91
N ASN A 207 -21.25 31.14 -11.30
CA ASN A 207 -21.84 29.80 -11.43
C ASN A 207 -21.45 28.88 -10.27
N ALA A 208 -22.09 29.04 -9.11
CA ALA A 208 -21.99 28.11 -7.99
C ALA A 208 -23.38 27.57 -7.60
N CYS A 209 -23.45 26.28 -7.27
CA CYS A 209 -24.69 25.63 -6.80
C CYS A 209 -25.11 26.07 -5.38
N ASP A 210 -24.18 26.67 -4.62
CA ASP A 210 -24.42 27.36 -3.35
C ASP A 210 -23.70 28.72 -3.40
N SER A 211 -24.45 29.80 -3.29
CA SER A 211 -24.06 31.19 -3.59
C SER A 211 -23.17 31.87 -2.52
N GLN A 212 -22.35 31.14 -1.74
CA GLN A 212 -21.73 31.71 -0.53
C GLN A 212 -20.25 31.38 -0.24
N GLN A 213 -19.46 30.84 -1.16
CA GLN A 213 -18.02 30.65 -0.91
C GLN A 213 -17.14 31.35 -1.95
N SER A 214 -16.26 32.24 -1.46
CA SER A 214 -15.11 32.77 -2.20
C SER A 214 -14.31 31.60 -2.76
N GLN A 215 -14.27 31.45 -4.08
CA GLN A 215 -13.60 30.32 -4.70
C GLN A 215 -12.08 30.48 -4.57
N SER A 216 -11.42 29.54 -3.90
CA SER A 216 -9.96 29.45 -3.95
C SER A 216 -9.51 28.92 -5.32
N GLY A 217 -8.27 29.17 -5.73
CA GLY A 217 -7.77 28.72 -7.04
C GLY A 217 -7.69 27.20 -7.18
N CYS A 218 -7.72 26.46 -6.05
CA CYS A 218 -7.72 25.00 -5.99
C CYS A 218 -8.55 24.50 -4.79
N THR A 219 -9.60 23.73 -5.08
CA THR A 219 -10.41 23.02 -4.08
C THR A 219 -9.70 21.72 -3.67
N ILE A 220 -9.23 21.64 -2.42
CA ILE A 220 -8.50 20.49 -1.90
C ILE A 220 -9.46 19.56 -1.15
N PHE A 221 -9.57 18.33 -1.66
CA PHE A 221 -10.29 17.22 -1.04
C PHE A 221 -9.34 16.40 -0.19
N LEU A 222 -9.63 16.28 1.10
CA LEU A 222 -8.90 15.45 2.05
C LEU A 222 -9.72 14.20 2.38
N GLY A 223 -9.18 13.03 2.09
CA GLY A 223 -9.75 11.73 2.46
C GLY A 223 -8.90 11.02 3.51
N TYR A 224 -9.52 10.45 4.54
CA TYR A 224 -8.80 9.61 5.50
C TYR A 224 -9.69 8.50 6.07
N THR A 225 -9.09 7.36 6.41
CA THR A 225 -9.78 6.23 7.04
C THR A 225 -9.89 6.41 8.57
N SER A 226 -10.87 5.75 9.21
CA SER A 226 -11.17 5.87 10.65
C SER A 226 -9.94 5.74 11.55
N ASN A 227 -9.08 4.75 11.28
CA ASN A 227 -7.90 4.44 12.08
C ASN A 227 -6.91 5.61 12.23
N LEU A 228 -6.92 6.57 11.29
CA LEU A 228 -6.06 7.76 11.35
C LEU A 228 -6.58 8.80 12.35
N ILE A 229 -7.89 8.81 12.61
CA ILE A 229 -8.48 9.57 13.71
C ILE A 229 -8.29 8.84 15.04
N SER A 230 -8.33 7.50 15.06
CA SER A 230 -7.95 6.71 16.24
C SER A 230 -6.50 6.98 16.67
N ALA A 231 -5.60 7.09 15.69
CA ALA A 231 -4.19 7.45 15.89
C ALA A 231 -3.99 8.95 16.21
N GLY A 232 -2.73 9.34 16.44
CA GLY A 232 -2.33 10.75 16.64
C GLY A 232 -2.28 11.59 15.35
N VAL A 233 -2.63 11.01 14.20
CA VAL A 233 -2.77 11.76 12.93
C VAL A 233 -3.99 12.69 13.00
N ARG A 234 -4.94 12.43 13.90
CA ARG A 234 -6.05 13.34 14.24
C ARG A 234 -5.57 14.77 14.46
N GLU A 235 -4.53 14.98 15.25
CA GLU A 235 -4.04 16.32 15.58
C GLU A 235 -3.46 17.03 14.35
N THR A 236 -2.86 16.29 13.43
CA THR A 236 -2.39 16.77 12.13
C THR A 236 -3.56 17.16 11.22
N ILE A 237 -4.59 16.33 11.14
CA ILE A 237 -5.81 16.63 10.36
C ILE A 237 -6.50 17.87 10.95
N ARG A 238 -6.70 17.91 12.28
CA ARG A 238 -7.32 19.05 12.99
C ARG A 238 -6.57 20.35 12.72
N TYR A 239 -5.24 20.34 12.63
CA TYR A 239 -4.46 21.51 12.24
C TYR A 239 -4.84 22.03 10.84
N LEU A 240 -4.88 21.14 9.83
CA LEU A 240 -5.25 21.55 8.46
C LEU A 240 -6.66 22.15 8.40
N VAL A 241 -7.61 21.53 9.11
CA VAL A 241 -9.01 21.97 9.15
C VAL A 241 -9.16 23.28 9.90
N GLN A 242 -8.51 23.43 11.07
CA GLN A 242 -8.48 24.65 11.87
C GLN A 242 -8.00 25.86 11.07
N HIS A 243 -7.01 25.66 10.21
CA HIS A 243 -6.41 26.73 9.42
C HIS A 243 -7.02 26.91 8.03
N LYS A 244 -8.15 26.26 7.70
CA LYS A 244 -8.81 26.32 6.36
C LYS A 244 -7.88 25.92 5.20
N MET A 245 -6.99 24.97 5.45
CA MET A 245 -6.01 24.50 4.45
C MET A 245 -6.57 23.46 3.49
N VAL A 246 -7.78 22.95 3.76
CA VAL A 246 -8.55 22.03 2.92
C VAL A 246 -10.00 22.51 2.84
N ASP A 247 -10.74 22.07 1.81
CA ASP A 247 -12.11 22.56 1.54
C ASP A 247 -13.18 21.51 1.69
N VAL A 248 -12.84 20.24 1.50
CA VAL A 248 -13.80 19.13 1.59
C VAL A 248 -13.14 17.95 2.28
N ILE A 249 -13.86 17.34 3.21
CA ILE A 249 -13.40 16.13 3.90
C ILE A 249 -14.30 14.96 3.54
N VAL A 250 -13.69 13.78 3.35
CA VAL A 250 -14.42 12.51 3.28
C VAL A 250 -13.78 11.52 4.23
N THR A 251 -14.58 10.93 5.12
CA THR A 251 -14.14 9.90 6.05
C THR A 251 -15.25 8.87 6.26
N THR A 252 -14.92 7.76 6.91
CA THR A 252 -15.86 6.74 7.41
C THR A 252 -16.41 7.11 8.79
N ALA A 253 -17.48 6.43 9.24
CA ALA A 253 -18.15 6.71 10.52
C ALA A 253 -17.20 6.68 11.74
N GLY A 254 -16.33 5.67 11.83
CA GLY A 254 -15.29 5.61 12.87
C GLY A 254 -14.39 6.85 12.92
N GLY A 255 -14.10 7.46 11.76
CA GLY A 255 -13.34 8.72 11.71
C GLY A 255 -14.13 9.91 12.23
N ILE A 256 -15.46 9.86 12.19
CA ILE A 256 -16.33 10.87 12.80
C ILE A 256 -16.38 10.68 14.32
N GLU A 257 -16.84 9.50 14.76
CA GLU A 257 -17.13 9.26 16.17
C GLU A 257 -15.89 9.29 17.05
N GLU A 258 -14.74 8.78 16.59
CA GLU A 258 -13.54 8.74 17.43
C GLU A 258 -12.95 10.14 17.71
N ASP A 259 -13.14 11.11 16.81
CA ASP A 259 -12.76 12.50 17.06
C ASP A 259 -13.59 13.12 18.19
N LEU A 260 -14.91 12.87 18.16
CA LEU A 260 -15.86 13.36 19.15
C LEU A 260 -15.63 12.67 20.50
N ILE A 261 -15.47 11.35 20.49
CA ILE A 261 -15.18 10.53 21.67
C ILE A 261 -13.88 10.97 22.35
N LYS A 262 -12.85 11.32 21.58
CA LYS A 262 -11.57 11.82 22.13
C LYS A 262 -11.69 13.14 22.89
N CYS A 263 -12.76 13.91 22.68
CA CYS A 263 -13.08 15.09 23.51
C CYS A 263 -13.73 14.71 24.85
N LEU A 264 -14.24 13.48 24.99
CA LEU A 264 -14.92 12.98 26.20
C LEU A 264 -14.02 12.06 27.03
N ALA A 265 -13.17 11.27 26.37
CA ALA A 265 -12.25 10.33 27.00
C ALA A 265 -11.09 9.96 26.05
N PRO A 266 -9.88 9.69 26.59
CA PRO A 266 -8.70 9.39 25.77
C PRO A 266 -8.69 7.96 25.20
N THR A 267 -7.87 7.78 24.15
CA THR A 267 -7.43 6.49 23.60
C THR A 267 -6.00 6.22 24.08
N TYR A 268 -5.66 4.96 24.34
CA TYR A 268 -4.38 4.57 24.92
C TYR A 268 -3.53 3.73 23.98
N LEU A 269 -2.21 3.72 24.19
CA LEU A 269 -1.30 2.82 23.51
C LEU A 269 -1.38 1.41 24.13
N GLY A 270 -1.38 0.39 23.27
CA GLY A 270 -1.28 -1.02 23.61
C GLY A 270 -0.42 -1.75 22.57
N GLU A 271 -0.77 -3.00 22.26
CA GLU A 271 -0.02 -3.83 21.31
C GLU A 271 -0.96 -4.61 20.38
N PHE A 272 -0.51 -4.87 19.14
CA PHE A 272 -1.27 -5.67 18.17
C PHE A 272 -1.58 -7.09 18.66
N SER A 273 -0.67 -7.66 19.46
CA SER A 273 -0.70 -9.03 19.98
C SER A 273 -1.65 -9.25 21.15
N LEU A 274 -2.24 -8.20 21.73
CA LEU A 274 -3.09 -8.35 22.91
C LEU A 274 -4.30 -9.28 22.63
N PRO A 275 -4.52 -10.33 23.46
CA PRO A 275 -5.57 -11.32 23.23
C PRO A 275 -6.98 -10.72 23.30
N GLY A 276 -7.74 -10.87 22.22
CA GLY A 276 -9.10 -10.29 22.12
C GLY A 276 -10.07 -10.79 23.20
N LYS A 277 -9.95 -12.06 23.63
CA LYS A 277 -10.79 -12.64 24.69
C LYS A 277 -10.64 -11.91 26.02
N GLU A 278 -9.41 -11.63 26.44
CA GLU A 278 -9.11 -10.97 27.71
C GLU A 278 -9.52 -9.49 27.67
N LEU A 279 -9.25 -8.81 26.54
CA LEU A 279 -9.70 -7.44 26.33
C LEU A 279 -11.22 -7.33 26.40
N ARG A 280 -11.95 -8.26 25.75
CA ARG A 280 -13.42 -8.27 25.79
C ARG A 280 -13.96 -8.50 27.19
N GLN A 281 -13.38 -9.43 27.97
CA GLN A 281 -13.79 -9.67 29.36
C GLN A 281 -13.61 -8.44 30.25
N ARG A 282 -12.66 -7.56 29.90
CA ARG A 282 -12.38 -6.30 30.60
C ARG A 282 -13.11 -5.09 30.03
N GLY A 283 -13.90 -5.25 28.95
CA GLY A 283 -14.56 -4.14 28.29
C GLY A 283 -13.59 -3.17 27.59
N ILE A 284 -12.52 -3.69 26.98
CA ILE A 284 -11.53 -2.89 26.25
C ILE A 284 -11.59 -3.28 24.77
N ASN A 285 -11.72 -2.30 23.88
CA ASN A 285 -11.68 -2.50 22.43
C ASN A 285 -10.28 -2.20 21.91
N ARG A 286 -9.82 -2.98 20.92
CA ARG A 286 -8.49 -2.81 20.31
C ARG A 286 -8.60 -2.36 18.86
N ILE A 287 -7.86 -1.31 18.51
CA ILE A 287 -7.71 -0.79 17.14
C ILE A 287 -6.22 -0.86 16.80
N GLY A 288 -5.79 -1.93 16.12
CA GLY A 288 -4.36 -2.17 15.89
C GLY A 288 -3.60 -2.34 17.22
N ASN A 289 -2.69 -1.41 17.52
CA ASN A 289 -1.99 -1.27 18.80
C ASN A 289 -2.56 -0.17 19.70
N LEU A 290 -3.80 0.27 19.50
CA LEU A 290 -4.49 1.25 20.34
C LEU A 290 -5.60 0.58 21.14
N LEU A 291 -5.91 1.13 22.32
CA LEU A 291 -6.93 0.63 23.24
C LEU A 291 -7.95 1.73 23.56
N VAL A 292 -9.23 1.39 23.41
CA VAL A 292 -10.37 2.26 23.71
C VAL A 292 -11.25 1.56 24.76
N PRO A 293 -11.28 2.04 26.02
CA PRO A 293 -12.19 1.52 27.03
C PRO A 293 -13.66 1.67 26.62
N ASN A 294 -14.51 0.70 26.95
CA ASN A 294 -15.95 0.76 26.65
C ASN A 294 -16.63 1.99 27.25
N ASP A 295 -16.18 2.45 28.41
CA ASP A 295 -16.72 3.64 29.09
C ASP A 295 -16.65 4.89 28.19
N ASN A 296 -15.74 4.94 27.22
CA ASN A 296 -15.68 5.99 26.23
C ASN A 296 -16.97 6.04 25.38
N TYR A 297 -17.49 4.87 24.98
CA TYR A 297 -18.72 4.75 24.21
C TYR A 297 -19.97 4.98 25.07
N CYS A 298 -19.93 4.63 26.36
CA CYS A 298 -21.01 5.00 27.30
C CYS A 298 -21.13 6.52 27.45
N LYS A 299 -20.00 7.23 27.61
CA LYS A 299 -19.98 8.70 27.63
C LYS A 299 -20.47 9.30 26.31
N PHE A 300 -20.17 8.63 25.19
CA PHE A 300 -20.64 9.05 23.88
C PHE A 300 -22.15 8.91 23.73
N GLU A 301 -22.74 7.81 24.23
CA GLU A 301 -24.18 7.63 24.30
C GLU A 301 -24.84 8.77 25.09
N ASP A 302 -24.34 9.04 26.31
CA ASP A 302 -24.87 10.09 27.19
C ASP A 302 -24.84 11.48 26.52
N TRP A 303 -23.79 11.77 25.76
CA TRP A 303 -23.64 13.03 25.03
C TRP A 303 -24.52 13.12 23.78
N LEU A 304 -24.65 12.02 23.02
CA LEU A 304 -25.28 12.02 21.71
C LEU A 304 -26.81 11.92 21.77
N MET A 305 -27.37 11.16 22.72
CA MET A 305 -28.80 10.89 22.80
C MET A 305 -29.67 12.17 22.81
N PRO A 306 -29.36 13.20 23.63
CA PRO A 306 -30.14 14.45 23.62
C PRO A 306 -30.05 15.20 22.28
N ILE A 307 -28.94 15.08 21.56
CA ILE A 307 -28.75 15.72 20.25
C ILE A 307 -29.64 15.02 19.22
N LEU A 308 -29.72 13.69 19.25
CA LEU A 308 -30.59 12.92 18.35
C LEU A 308 -32.07 13.23 18.60
N ASP A 309 -32.48 13.42 19.86
CA ASP A 309 -33.85 13.87 20.18
C ASP A 309 -34.18 15.20 19.52
N GLN A 310 -33.26 16.16 19.61
CA GLN A 310 -33.42 17.47 19.00
C GLN A 310 -33.42 17.39 17.46
N MET A 311 -32.57 16.55 16.86
CA MET A 311 -32.57 16.33 15.41
C MET A 311 -33.89 15.75 14.91
N VAL A 312 -34.48 14.78 15.64
CA VAL A 312 -35.80 14.22 15.28
C VAL A 312 -36.91 15.26 15.45
N LEU A 313 -36.84 16.10 16.48
CA LEU A 313 -37.77 17.21 16.66
C LEU A 313 -37.70 18.16 15.46
N GLU A 314 -36.51 18.66 15.12
CA GLU A 314 -36.29 19.56 13.98
C GLU A 314 -36.77 18.94 12.65
N GLN A 315 -36.52 17.65 12.44
CA GLN A 315 -37.03 16.94 11.26
C GLN A 315 -38.57 16.95 11.20
N LYS A 316 -39.25 16.76 12.34
CA LYS A 316 -40.72 16.68 12.42
C LYS A 316 -41.39 18.05 12.38
N THR A 317 -40.80 19.08 12.98
CA THR A 317 -41.44 20.40 13.15
C THR A 317 -40.99 21.43 12.13
N GLU A 318 -39.74 21.36 11.68
CA GLU A 318 -39.13 22.33 10.76
C GLU A 318 -39.00 21.76 9.34
N GLY A 319 -39.17 20.45 9.17
CA GLY A 319 -39.00 19.76 7.89
C GLY A 319 -37.54 19.56 7.49
N THR A 320 -36.61 19.62 8.46
CA THR A 320 -35.17 19.46 8.20
C THR A 320 -34.88 18.07 7.62
N CYS A 321 -34.43 18.02 6.35
CA CYS A 321 -33.91 16.79 5.75
C CYS A 321 -32.46 16.59 6.17
N TRP A 322 -32.21 15.65 7.09
CA TRP A 322 -30.87 15.34 7.54
C TRP A 322 -30.09 14.53 6.51
N THR A 323 -28.83 14.87 6.34
CA THR A 323 -27.84 14.11 5.57
C THR A 323 -26.65 13.83 6.49
N PRO A 324 -25.78 12.85 6.16
CA PRO A 324 -24.55 12.63 6.92
C PRO A 324 -23.76 13.92 7.18
N SER A 325 -23.54 14.76 6.17
CA SER A 325 -22.76 15.98 6.33
C SER A 325 -23.45 17.04 7.20
N LYS A 326 -24.79 17.17 7.14
CA LYS A 326 -25.55 18.06 8.02
C LYS A 326 -25.49 17.58 9.48
N MET A 327 -25.61 16.27 9.70
CA MET A 327 -25.44 15.67 11.02
C MET A 327 -24.02 15.92 11.55
N ILE A 328 -22.97 15.65 10.77
CA ILE A 328 -21.58 15.88 11.20
C ILE A 328 -21.34 17.36 11.52
N HIS A 329 -21.86 18.27 10.70
CA HIS A 329 -21.79 19.71 10.94
C HIS A 329 -22.48 20.11 12.25
N ARG A 330 -23.65 19.52 12.55
CA ARG A 330 -24.35 19.67 13.83
C ARG A 330 -23.51 19.14 15.00
N LEU A 331 -22.96 17.94 14.89
CA LEU A 331 -22.13 17.34 15.94
C LEU A 331 -20.85 18.15 16.23
N GLY A 332 -20.22 18.71 15.18
CA GLY A 332 -19.11 19.64 15.32
C GLY A 332 -19.47 20.92 16.08
N LYS A 333 -20.68 21.44 15.88
CA LYS A 333 -21.21 22.55 16.68
C LYS A 333 -21.42 22.16 18.14
N GLU A 334 -22.04 21.01 18.39
CA GLU A 334 -22.42 20.56 19.74
C GLU A 334 -21.22 20.13 20.59
N ILE A 335 -20.17 19.55 20.00
CA ILE A 335 -18.98 19.14 20.78
C ILE A 335 -18.23 20.35 21.33
N ASN A 336 -18.30 21.49 20.63
CA ASN A 336 -17.79 22.80 21.05
C ASN A 336 -16.38 22.76 21.70
N ASN A 337 -15.48 21.94 21.16
CA ASN A 337 -14.16 21.70 21.72
C ASN A 337 -13.09 21.95 20.64
N PRO A 338 -12.12 22.86 20.87
CA PRO A 338 -11.09 23.19 19.89
C PRO A 338 -10.12 22.04 19.57
N ASP A 339 -10.15 20.94 20.32
CA ASP A 339 -9.36 19.75 20.00
C ASP A 339 -10.03 18.86 18.94
N SER A 340 -11.29 19.10 18.61
CA SER A 340 -12.04 18.33 17.61
C SER A 340 -11.78 18.82 16.18
N VAL A 341 -11.55 17.88 15.27
CA VAL A 341 -11.55 18.12 13.82
C VAL A 341 -12.89 18.73 13.39
N TYR A 342 -14.00 18.14 13.84
CA TYR A 342 -15.34 18.51 13.37
C TYR A 342 -15.86 19.81 13.97
N TYR A 343 -15.39 20.19 15.16
CA TYR A 343 -15.56 21.57 15.65
C TYR A 343 -14.98 22.59 14.68
N TRP A 344 -13.73 22.37 14.22
CA TRP A 344 -13.11 23.28 13.26
C TRP A 344 -13.76 23.20 11.89
N ALA A 345 -14.19 22.02 11.43
CA ALA A 345 -14.92 21.88 10.18
C ALA A 345 -16.22 22.72 10.21
N TYR A 346 -16.98 22.63 11.31
CA TYR A 346 -18.15 23.48 11.56
C TYR A 346 -17.80 24.98 11.56
N LYS A 347 -16.80 25.38 12.35
CA LYS A 347 -16.39 26.81 12.46
C LYS A 347 -15.91 27.40 11.15
N ASN A 348 -15.33 26.58 10.29
CA ASN A 348 -14.74 26.99 9.04
C ASN A 348 -15.62 26.75 7.81
N ASP A 349 -16.82 26.20 7.99
CA ASP A 349 -17.75 25.82 6.91
C ASP A 349 -17.13 24.84 5.89
N ILE A 350 -16.40 23.85 6.41
CA ILE A 350 -15.80 22.76 5.64
C ILE A 350 -16.75 21.56 5.70
N PRO A 351 -17.43 21.18 4.60
CA PRO A 351 -18.30 20.02 4.60
C PRO A 351 -17.52 18.71 4.77
N VAL A 352 -18.12 17.80 5.55
CA VAL A 352 -17.58 16.47 5.82
C VAL A 352 -18.59 15.44 5.33
N PHE A 353 -18.20 14.63 4.35
CA PHE A 353 -19.06 13.60 3.79
C PHE A 353 -18.70 12.22 4.34
N SER A 354 -19.72 11.44 4.71
CA SER A 354 -19.59 10.05 5.15
C SER A 354 -20.83 9.25 4.72
N PRO A 355 -20.89 8.77 3.47
CA PRO A 355 -22.07 8.07 2.94
C PRO A 355 -22.52 6.85 3.76
N ALA A 356 -21.58 6.17 4.42
CA ALA A 356 -21.85 5.05 5.32
C ALA A 356 -21.71 5.48 6.79
N LEU A 357 -22.35 6.59 7.18
CA LEU A 357 -22.27 7.14 8.54
C LEU A 357 -22.81 6.20 9.64
N THR A 358 -23.62 5.21 9.26
CA THR A 358 -24.19 4.21 10.17
C THR A 358 -23.24 3.04 10.49
N ASP A 359 -22.05 2.97 9.88
CA ASP A 359 -21.10 1.85 10.05
C ASP A 359 -20.11 2.11 11.22
N GLY A 360 -20.64 2.21 12.44
CA GLY A 360 -19.85 2.51 13.64
C GLY A 360 -20.70 2.71 14.89
N SER A 361 -20.08 3.14 15.99
CA SER A 361 -20.77 3.45 17.25
C SER A 361 -21.85 4.52 17.07
N LEU A 362 -21.67 5.49 16.16
CA LEU A 362 -22.73 6.44 15.83
C LEU A 362 -23.98 5.74 15.29
N GLY A 363 -23.79 4.71 14.46
CA GLY A 363 -24.86 3.84 13.99
C GLY A 363 -25.53 3.06 15.10
N ASP A 364 -24.76 2.52 16.06
CA ASP A 364 -25.30 1.84 17.24
C ASP A 364 -26.20 2.78 18.05
N MET A 365 -25.77 4.03 18.25
CA MET A 365 -26.56 5.02 18.99
C MET A 365 -27.83 5.43 18.25
N ILE A 366 -27.76 5.63 16.92
CA ILE A 366 -28.94 5.87 16.08
C ILE A 366 -29.90 4.67 16.16
N TYR A 367 -29.37 3.46 16.13
CA TYR A 367 -30.16 2.24 16.26
C TYR A 367 -30.91 2.20 17.60
N PHE A 368 -30.22 2.36 18.74
CA PHE A 368 -30.87 2.38 20.06
C PHE A 368 -31.85 3.54 20.22
N HIS A 369 -31.49 4.72 19.72
CA HIS A 369 -32.35 5.91 19.72
C HIS A 369 -33.66 5.67 18.96
N SER A 370 -33.59 5.00 17.81
CA SER A 370 -34.77 4.77 16.95
C SER A 370 -35.91 3.97 17.62
N TYR A 371 -35.61 3.14 18.62
CA TYR A 371 -36.63 2.44 19.42
C TYR A 371 -37.28 3.33 20.49
N LYS A 372 -36.56 4.35 20.97
CA LYS A 372 -37.05 5.30 21.98
C LYS A 372 -37.80 6.46 21.32
N ASN A 373 -37.26 7.02 20.24
CA ASN A 373 -37.81 8.15 19.51
C ASN A 373 -37.70 7.91 17.99
N PRO A 374 -38.65 7.15 17.40
CA PRO A 374 -38.55 6.74 16.00
C PRO A 374 -38.68 7.91 15.03
N GLY A 375 -38.01 7.77 13.89
CA GLY A 375 -38.26 8.55 12.68
C GLY A 375 -37.06 9.30 12.10
N LEU A 376 -35.88 9.29 12.73
CA LEU A 376 -34.69 9.93 12.14
C LEU A 376 -34.35 9.30 10.77
N VAL A 377 -34.16 10.13 9.74
CA VAL A 377 -33.76 9.70 8.40
C VAL A 377 -32.49 10.45 8.00
N LEU A 378 -31.51 9.73 7.47
CA LEU A 378 -30.30 10.31 6.87
C LEU A 378 -30.30 10.05 5.37
N ASP A 379 -30.55 11.10 4.57
CA ASP A 379 -30.48 11.01 3.12
C ASP A 379 -29.03 11.15 2.62
N ILE A 380 -28.61 10.21 1.78
CA ILE A 380 -27.30 10.21 1.13
C ILE A 380 -27.34 10.83 -0.27
N VAL A 381 -28.53 10.98 -0.87
CA VAL A 381 -28.71 11.48 -2.24
C VAL A 381 -28.43 12.98 -2.31
N GLU A 382 -28.92 13.76 -1.35
CA GLU A 382 -28.58 15.18 -1.25
C GLU A 382 -27.05 15.37 -1.06
N ASP A 383 -26.42 14.53 -0.23
CA ASP A 383 -24.99 14.63 0.06
C ASP A 383 -24.12 14.32 -1.17
N ILE A 384 -24.43 13.28 -1.96
CA ILE A 384 -23.67 13.01 -3.19
C ILE A 384 -23.82 14.16 -4.20
N ARG A 385 -25.00 14.79 -4.27
CA ARG A 385 -25.20 15.97 -5.13
C ARG A 385 -24.30 17.12 -4.68
N ARG A 386 -24.30 17.44 -3.38
CA ARG A 386 -23.45 18.50 -2.80
C ARG A 386 -21.97 18.22 -3.04
N MET A 387 -21.52 16.99 -2.79
CA MET A 387 -20.12 16.61 -2.99
C MET A 387 -19.68 16.69 -4.45
N ASN A 388 -20.50 16.17 -5.39
CA ASN A 388 -20.19 16.26 -6.81
C ASN A 388 -20.18 17.72 -7.30
N CYS A 389 -21.10 18.56 -6.83
CA CYS A 389 -21.11 19.99 -7.16
C CYS A 389 -19.83 20.69 -6.69
N LYS A 390 -19.28 20.34 -5.52
CA LYS A 390 -17.98 20.90 -5.05
C LYS A 390 -16.84 20.61 -6.03
N ALA A 391 -16.85 19.47 -6.71
CA ALA A 391 -15.85 19.14 -7.74
C ALA A 391 -16.16 19.83 -9.08
N VAL A 392 -17.40 19.73 -9.57
CA VAL A 392 -17.82 20.25 -10.89
C VAL A 392 -17.57 21.75 -11.01
N PHE A 393 -17.90 22.53 -9.98
CA PHE A 393 -17.76 23.99 -10.01
C PHE A 393 -16.39 24.48 -9.53
N ALA A 394 -15.45 23.58 -9.22
CA ALA A 394 -14.10 23.97 -8.83
C ALA A 394 -13.22 24.29 -10.04
N LYS A 395 -12.54 25.44 -10.00
CA LYS A 395 -11.56 25.85 -11.03
C LYS A 395 -10.44 24.84 -11.19
N SER A 396 -9.90 24.39 -10.06
CA SER A 396 -8.94 23.28 -9.98
C SER A 396 -9.25 22.44 -8.75
N THR A 397 -8.83 21.18 -8.77
CA THR A 397 -9.01 20.25 -7.66
C THR A 397 -7.74 19.48 -7.36
N GLY A 398 -7.45 19.34 -6.06
CA GLY A 398 -6.38 18.50 -5.54
C GLY A 398 -6.96 17.42 -4.63
N MET A 399 -6.48 16.18 -4.77
CA MET A 399 -6.86 15.07 -3.89
C MET A 399 -5.69 14.68 -2.99
N ILE A 400 -5.89 14.69 -1.67
CA ILE A 400 -4.96 14.12 -0.69
C ILE A 400 -5.71 12.99 0.01
N ILE A 401 -5.32 11.74 -0.25
CA ILE A 401 -6.05 10.56 0.23
C ILE A 401 -5.15 9.69 1.08
N LEU A 402 -5.49 9.55 2.35
CA LEU A 402 -4.78 8.74 3.35
C LEU A 402 -5.58 7.45 3.60
N GLY A 403 -5.10 6.34 3.06
CA GLY A 403 -5.80 5.06 3.06
C GLY A 403 -6.53 4.75 1.74
N GLY A 404 -7.56 3.92 1.81
CA GLY A 404 -8.30 3.38 0.67
C GLY A 404 -9.80 3.31 0.91
N GLY A 405 -10.48 2.34 0.31
CA GLY A 405 -11.90 2.07 0.55
C GLY A 405 -12.83 3.19 0.10
N LEU A 406 -13.94 3.35 0.83
CA LEU A 406 -15.00 4.31 0.49
C LEU A 406 -14.46 5.72 0.30
N VAL A 407 -13.57 6.18 1.19
CA VAL A 407 -13.07 7.56 1.19
C VAL A 407 -12.29 7.87 -0.09
N LYS A 408 -11.43 6.94 -0.52
CA LYS A 408 -10.69 7.05 -1.77
C LYS A 408 -11.64 7.10 -2.96
N HIS A 409 -12.52 6.11 -3.05
CA HIS A 409 -13.40 5.98 -4.20
C HIS A 409 -14.36 7.17 -4.32
N HIS A 410 -14.95 7.62 -3.21
CA HIS A 410 -15.94 8.68 -3.22
C HIS A 410 -15.33 10.01 -3.69
N ILE A 411 -14.14 10.40 -3.19
CA ILE A 411 -13.43 11.61 -3.64
C ILE A 411 -13.07 11.51 -5.12
N ALA A 412 -12.48 10.40 -5.55
CA ALA A 412 -12.07 10.20 -6.94
C ALA A 412 -13.30 10.21 -7.89
N ASN A 413 -14.42 9.64 -7.46
CA ASN A 413 -15.67 9.63 -8.23
C ASN A 413 -16.34 11.00 -8.33
N ALA A 414 -16.22 11.85 -7.30
CA ALA A 414 -16.67 13.25 -7.43
C ALA A 414 -15.84 14.00 -8.48
N ASN A 415 -14.51 13.77 -8.49
CA ASN A 415 -13.61 14.41 -9.45
C ASN A 415 -13.74 13.87 -10.88
N LEU A 416 -14.29 12.66 -11.08
CA LEU A 416 -14.73 12.21 -12.40
C LEU A 416 -15.72 13.17 -13.05
N MET A 417 -16.60 13.79 -12.27
CA MET A 417 -17.66 14.68 -12.80
C MET A 417 -17.11 15.97 -13.44
N ARG A 418 -15.85 16.31 -13.18
CA ARG A 418 -15.11 17.40 -13.84
C ARG A 418 -14.03 16.92 -14.81
N ASN A 419 -14.10 15.65 -15.21
CA ASN A 419 -13.12 14.97 -16.05
C ASN A 419 -11.72 14.84 -15.42
N GLY A 420 -11.69 14.63 -14.10
CA GLY A 420 -10.51 14.26 -13.33
C GLY A 420 -9.95 15.37 -12.46
N ALA A 421 -9.25 14.99 -11.39
CA ALA A 421 -8.49 15.92 -10.55
C ALA A 421 -7.19 16.36 -11.24
N ASP A 422 -6.77 17.61 -10.97
CA ASP A 422 -5.54 18.19 -11.53
C ASP A 422 -4.29 17.73 -10.78
N PHE A 423 -4.43 17.49 -9.47
CA PHE A 423 -3.37 17.02 -8.59
C PHE A 423 -3.87 15.85 -7.74
N ALA A 424 -3.02 14.85 -7.49
CA ALA A 424 -3.38 13.74 -6.61
C ALA A 424 -2.18 13.16 -5.86
N VAL A 425 -2.35 13.01 -4.55
CA VAL A 425 -1.40 12.33 -3.66
C VAL A 425 -2.14 11.27 -2.85
N PHE A 426 -1.72 10.02 -3.01
CA PHE A 426 -2.22 8.88 -2.25
C PHE A 426 -1.14 8.40 -1.25
N VAL A 427 -1.54 8.18 -0.01
CA VAL A 427 -0.69 7.54 1.01
C VAL A 427 -1.45 6.35 1.57
N ASN A 428 -1.08 5.14 1.15
CA ASN A 428 -1.73 3.93 1.65
C ASN A 428 -0.83 2.70 1.54
N THR A 429 -1.25 1.61 2.18
CA THR A 429 -0.55 0.33 2.20
C THR A 429 -1.15 -0.69 1.24
N GLY A 430 -2.16 -0.32 0.46
CA GLY A 430 -2.86 -1.21 -0.48
C GLY A 430 -2.00 -1.57 -1.68
N GLN A 431 -2.11 -2.82 -2.12
CA GLN A 431 -1.32 -3.41 -3.21
C GLN A 431 -2.21 -3.79 -4.38
N GLU A 432 -1.69 -3.68 -5.61
CA GLU A 432 -2.53 -3.83 -6.82
C GLU A 432 -2.93 -5.27 -7.16
N PHE A 433 -2.20 -6.28 -6.66
CA PHE A 433 -2.32 -7.67 -7.13
C PHE A 433 -3.68 -8.32 -6.86
N ASP A 434 -4.45 -7.79 -5.91
CA ASP A 434 -5.77 -8.31 -5.53
C ASP A 434 -6.94 -7.67 -6.30
N GLY A 435 -6.65 -6.70 -7.18
CA GLY A 435 -7.66 -5.99 -7.97
C GLY A 435 -8.56 -5.05 -7.15
N SER A 436 -8.17 -4.70 -5.92
CA SER A 436 -8.93 -3.78 -5.08
C SER A 436 -8.74 -2.32 -5.52
N ASP A 437 -9.83 -1.52 -5.50
CA ASP A 437 -9.73 -0.06 -5.69
C ASP A 437 -8.80 0.57 -4.64
N SER A 438 -8.80 0.05 -3.41
CA SER A 438 -7.89 0.49 -2.34
C SER A 438 -6.42 0.37 -2.74
N GLY A 439 -6.05 -0.74 -3.39
CA GLY A 439 -4.68 -1.06 -3.79
C GLY A 439 -4.25 -0.48 -5.13
N ALA A 440 -5.21 -0.06 -5.97
CA ALA A 440 -4.97 0.50 -7.30
C ALA A 440 -3.92 1.62 -7.30
N ARG A 441 -3.11 1.65 -8.37
CA ARG A 441 -2.19 2.76 -8.65
C ARG A 441 -2.98 3.97 -9.15
N PRO A 442 -2.47 5.21 -8.99
CA PRO A 442 -3.16 6.38 -9.53
C PRO A 442 -3.39 6.32 -11.05
N ASP A 443 -2.50 5.65 -11.79
CA ASP A 443 -2.64 5.44 -13.23
C ASP A 443 -3.92 4.68 -13.62
N GLU A 444 -4.40 3.75 -12.77
CA GLU A 444 -5.70 3.13 -12.99
C GLU A 444 -6.82 4.18 -12.93
N ALA A 445 -6.76 5.13 -11.98
CA ALA A 445 -7.75 6.19 -11.88
C ALA A 445 -7.71 7.17 -13.07
N VAL A 446 -6.57 7.30 -13.76
CA VAL A 446 -6.46 8.05 -15.03
C VAL A 446 -7.30 7.36 -16.11
N SER A 447 -7.27 6.03 -16.21
CA SER A 447 -8.07 5.28 -17.19
C SER A 447 -9.58 5.52 -17.07
N TRP A 448 -10.06 5.82 -15.87
CA TRP A 448 -11.47 6.13 -15.59
C TRP A 448 -11.83 7.60 -15.83
N GLY A 449 -10.84 8.49 -15.99
CA GLY A 449 -11.05 9.94 -15.97
C GLY A 449 -11.26 10.52 -14.56
N LYS A 450 -10.92 9.77 -13.51
CA LYS A 450 -10.96 10.26 -12.11
C LYS A 450 -9.75 11.15 -11.78
N ILE A 451 -8.64 10.97 -12.51
CA ILE A 451 -7.46 11.82 -12.53
C ILE A 451 -7.22 12.24 -13.98
N ARG A 452 -6.79 13.48 -14.21
CA ARG A 452 -6.52 13.97 -15.57
C ARG A 452 -5.30 13.31 -16.21
N MET A 453 -5.27 13.26 -17.54
CA MET A 453 -4.16 12.69 -18.31
C MET A 453 -2.86 13.51 -18.21
N ASP A 454 -2.97 14.81 -17.94
CA ASP A 454 -1.85 15.74 -17.77
C ASP A 454 -1.35 15.87 -16.32
N ALA A 455 -2.03 15.21 -15.37
CA ALA A 455 -1.65 15.21 -13.96
C ALA A 455 -0.38 14.37 -13.72
N LYS A 456 0.33 14.66 -12.62
CA LYS A 456 1.50 13.89 -12.17
C LYS A 456 1.21 13.23 -10.82
N PRO A 457 0.26 12.29 -10.75
CA PRO A 457 -0.21 11.76 -9.48
C PRO A 457 0.87 10.93 -8.78
N VAL A 458 0.93 11.03 -7.46
CA VAL A 458 1.94 10.37 -6.63
C VAL A 458 1.28 9.40 -5.65
N LYS A 459 1.86 8.21 -5.50
CA LYS A 459 1.49 7.25 -4.45
C LYS A 459 2.69 6.92 -3.57
N ILE A 460 2.52 7.08 -2.26
CA ILE A 460 3.47 6.63 -1.24
C ILE A 460 2.92 5.34 -0.62
N TYR A 461 3.67 4.25 -0.74
CA TYR A 461 3.38 2.96 -0.13
C TYR A 461 3.92 2.93 1.30
N ALA A 462 3.19 3.53 2.23
CA ALA A 462 3.59 3.64 3.64
C ALA A 462 2.38 3.75 4.57
N ASP A 463 2.62 3.50 5.87
CA ASP A 463 1.68 3.88 6.92
C ASP A 463 1.63 5.41 7.05
N ALA A 464 0.44 5.99 6.94
CA ALA A 464 0.24 7.44 6.98
C ALA A 464 0.64 8.06 8.34
N THR A 465 0.66 7.28 9.43
CA THR A 465 1.12 7.75 10.74
C THR A 465 2.59 8.15 10.74
N ILE A 466 3.40 7.58 9.84
CA ILE A 466 4.82 7.89 9.70
C ILE A 466 5.02 9.09 8.77
N VAL A 467 4.36 9.08 7.62
CA VAL A 467 4.69 10.03 6.53
C VAL A 467 3.83 11.29 6.53
N PHE A 468 2.57 11.23 6.97
CA PHE A 468 1.67 12.38 6.84
C PHE A 468 2.07 13.57 7.74
N PRO A 469 2.51 13.39 9.01
CA PRO A 469 3.03 14.50 9.80
C PRO A 469 4.24 15.18 9.13
N LEU A 470 5.12 14.40 8.48
CA LEU A 470 6.28 14.92 7.75
C LEU A 470 5.87 15.64 6.45
N LEU A 471 4.88 15.11 5.73
CA LEU A 471 4.30 15.81 4.57
C LEU A 471 3.75 17.18 4.99
N VAL A 472 2.97 17.24 6.06
CA VAL A 472 2.42 18.50 6.58
C VAL A 472 3.53 19.45 7.01
N ALA A 473 4.59 18.96 7.64
CA ALA A 473 5.77 19.77 8.02
C ALA A 473 6.40 20.47 6.79
N GLU A 474 6.62 19.75 5.70
CA GLU A 474 7.27 20.26 4.47
C GLU A 474 6.33 20.98 3.49
N THR A 475 5.03 21.04 3.79
CA THR A 475 4.01 21.63 2.92
C THR A 475 3.18 22.68 3.67
N PHE A 476 2.01 22.31 4.18
CA PHE A 476 1.03 23.18 4.82
C PHE A 476 1.58 23.96 6.01
N ALA A 477 2.36 23.32 6.88
CA ALA A 477 2.97 23.98 8.02
C ALA A 477 4.09 24.93 7.58
N HIS A 478 4.92 24.53 6.61
CA HIS A 478 5.95 25.40 6.04
C HIS A 478 5.36 26.67 5.40
N GLN A 479 4.19 26.55 4.76
CA GLN A 479 3.50 27.64 4.09
C GLN A 479 2.41 28.32 4.96
N ALA A 480 2.36 28.01 6.27
CA ALA A 480 1.27 28.44 7.14
C ALA A 480 1.10 29.96 7.19
N SER A 481 2.20 30.73 7.17
CA SER A 481 2.16 32.19 7.19
C SER A 481 1.46 32.75 5.94
N LYS A 482 1.67 32.16 4.77
CA LYS A 482 1.02 32.56 3.52
C LYS A 482 -0.46 32.17 3.53
N LEU A 483 -0.76 30.94 3.94
CA LEU A 483 -2.13 30.41 4.00
C LEU A 483 -3.02 31.07 5.05
N THR A 484 -2.43 31.80 6.01
CA THR A 484 -3.16 32.48 7.09
C THR A 484 -3.01 34.01 7.07
N ALA A 485 -2.29 34.58 6.09
CA ALA A 485 -1.99 36.00 6.00
C ALA A 485 -3.26 36.87 5.95
N ASP A 486 -4.29 36.43 5.24
CA ASP A 486 -5.56 37.16 5.10
C ASP A 486 -6.39 37.23 6.39
N LYS A 487 -5.99 36.52 7.46
CA LYS A 487 -6.70 36.53 8.76
C LYS A 487 -6.17 37.55 9.76
N LYS A 488 -5.08 38.29 9.45
CA LYS A 488 -4.55 39.33 10.35
C LYS A 488 -5.16 40.72 10.14
N GLY A 489 -6.17 40.84 9.27
CA GLY A 489 -6.75 42.12 8.84
C GLY A 489 -8.27 42.21 8.89
N VAL A 490 -8.93 41.56 9.85
CA VAL A 490 -10.35 41.80 10.19
C VAL A 490 -10.54 41.77 11.70
#